data_AF-A0A380EJ69-F1
#
_entry.id   AF-A0A380EJ69-F1
#
_cell.length_a   1.000
_cell.length_b   1.000
_cell.length_c   1.000
_cell.angle_alpha   90.00
_cell.angle_beta   90.00
_cell.angle_gamma   90.00
#
_symmetry.space_group_name_H-M   'P 1'
#
loop_
_entity.id
_entity.type
_entity.pdbx_description
1 polymer ?
#
loop_
_entity_poly.entity_id
_entity_poly.type
_entity_poly.pdbx_seq_one_letter_code
_entity_poly.pdbx_strand_id
1 'polypeptide(L)'
;MEERLNRVKQQLQQSSYKLTPQREATVRVLIENEKDHLSAEDVYLKVKDKAPEIGLATVYRTLELLAELKVVDKLTLVMASLVLI
;
A
#
# COMPACT_ATOMS: atom_id res chain seq x y z
N MET A 1 -8.83 -13.86 2.85
CA MET A 1 -7.97 -12.95 3.64
C MET A 1 -6.57 -13.53 3.83
N GLU A 2 -6.40 -14.54 4.70
CA GLU A 2 -5.08 -15.09 5.09
C GLU A 2 -4.27 -15.66 3.91
N GLU A 3 -4.89 -16.32 2.94
CA GLU A 3 -4.17 -16.80 1.76
C GLU A 3 -3.53 -15.67 0.94
N ARG A 4 -4.23 -14.54 0.77
CA ARG A 4 -3.71 -13.37 0.04
C ARG A 4 -2.53 -12.76 0.81
N LEU A 5 -2.66 -12.65 2.13
CA LEU A 5 -1.58 -12.15 2.98
C LEU A 5 -0.33 -13.05 2.90
N ASN A 6 -0.52 -14.38 2.91
CA ASN A 6 0.57 -15.34 2.76
C ASN A 6 1.26 -15.22 1.40
N ARG A 7 0.52 -14.98 0.31
CA ARG A 7 1.10 -14.71 -1.01
C ARG A 7 1.99 -13.46 -1.00
N VAL A 8 1.51 -12.35 -0.42
CA VAL A 8 2.30 -11.12 -0.29
C VAL A 8 3.54 -11.35 0.58
N LYS A 9 3.42 -12.10 1.68
CA LYS A 9 4.54 -12.48 2.54
C LYS A 9 5.62 -13.24 1.77
N GLN A 10 5.23 -14.21 0.94
CA GLN A 10 6.15 -14.99 0.11
C GLN A 10 6.86 -14.09 -0.91
N GLN A 11 6.15 -13.19 -1.59
CA GLN A 11 6.76 -12.25 -2.56
C GLN A 11 7.78 -11.31 -1.90
N LEU A 12 7.46 -10.79 -0.71
CA LEU A 12 8.40 -9.98 0.07
C LEU A 12 9.66 -10.78 0.42
N GLN A 13 9.50 -12.02 0.91
CA GLN A 13 10.61 -12.89 1.30
C GLN A 13 11.52 -13.24 0.11
N GLN A 14 10.93 -13.56 -1.04
CA GLN A 14 11.68 -13.81 -2.29
C GLN A 14 12.51 -12.60 -2.72
N SER A 15 12.06 -11.40 -2.34
CA SER A 15 12.73 -10.13 -2.64
C SER A 15 13.57 -9.62 -1.47
N SER A 16 13.91 -10.48 -0.49
CA SER A 16 14.71 -10.14 0.70
C SER A 16 14.10 -9.11 1.64
N TYR A 17 12.80 -8.86 1.55
CA TYR A 17 12.04 -8.01 2.47
C TYR A 17 11.28 -8.84 3.50
N LYS A 18 11.02 -8.22 4.66
CA LYS A 18 10.17 -8.78 5.71
C LYS A 18 8.78 -8.16 5.65
N LEU A 19 7.75 -8.96 5.92
CA LEU A 19 6.43 -8.47 6.28
C LEU A 19 6.47 -8.05 7.76
N THR A 20 6.81 -6.77 8.02
CA THR A 20 6.79 -6.20 9.38
C THR A 20 5.35 -5.89 9.80
N PRO A 21 5.04 -5.71 11.10
CA PRO A 21 3.67 -5.41 11.55
C PRO A 21 3.05 -4.18 10.86
N GLN A 22 3.84 -3.13 10.61
CA GLN A 22 3.39 -1.92 9.90
C GLN A 22 3.06 -2.19 8.43
N ARG A 23 3.90 -3.00 7.75
CA ARG A 23 3.64 -3.41 6.37
C ARG A 23 2.42 -4.31 6.29
N GLU A 24 2.28 -5.24 7.23
CA GLU A 24 1.11 -6.11 7.34
C GLU A 24 -0.17 -5.30 7.52
N ALA A 25 -0.19 -4.30 8.40
CA ALA A 25 -1.34 -3.42 8.58
C ALA A 25 -1.75 -2.74 7.25
N THR A 26 -0.77 -2.25 6.49
CA THR A 26 -0.99 -1.67 5.16
C THR A 26 -1.55 -2.70 4.17
N VAL A 27 -0.95 -3.89 4.09
CA VAL A 27 -1.40 -4.97 3.20
C VAL A 27 -2.81 -5.45 3.56
N ARG A 28 -3.15 -5.56 4.85
CA ARG A 28 -4.49 -5.94 5.28
C ARG A 28 -5.54 -4.93 4.83
N VAL A 29 -5.26 -3.63 4.97
CA VAL A 29 -6.16 -2.56 4.46
C VAL A 29 -6.34 -2.68 2.95
N LEU A 30 -5.28 -2.89 2.18
CA LEU A 30 -5.37 -3.07 0.72
C LEU A 30 -6.18 -4.31 0.33
N ILE A 31 -6.03 -5.42 1.05
CA ILE A 31 -6.78 -6.65 0.79
C ILE A 31 -8.27 -6.47 1.09
N GLU A 32 -8.60 -5.82 2.19
CA GLU A 32 -9.98 -5.55 2.60
C GLU A 32 -10.72 -4.57 1.68
N ASN A 33 -9.99 -3.67 1.02
CA ASN A 33 -10.52 -2.68 0.09
C ASN A 33 -10.10 -2.97 -1.36
N GLU A 34 -9.90 -4.23 -1.73
CA GLU A 34 -9.31 -4.62 -3.03
C GLU A 34 -10.13 -4.20 -4.26
N LYS A 35 -11.42 -3.89 -4.05
CA LYS A 35 -12.33 -3.44 -5.10
C LYS A 35 -12.28 -1.92 -5.34
N ASP A 36 -11.63 -1.19 -4.44
CA ASP A 36 -11.57 0.27 -4.46
C ASP A 36 -10.21 0.75 -4.96
N HIS A 37 -10.20 1.83 -5.73
CA HIS A 37 -8.98 2.57 -6.04
C HIS A 37 -8.74 3.61 -4.94
N LEU A 38 -7.89 3.27 -3.98
CA LEU A 38 -7.55 4.14 -2.87
C LEU A 38 -6.40 5.07 -3.22
N SER A 39 -6.50 6.35 -2.85
CA SER A 39 -5.32 7.21 -2.79
C SER A 39 -4.40 6.76 -1.64
N ALA A 40 -3.13 7.16 -1.69
CA ALA A 40 -2.20 6.86 -0.59
C ALA A 40 -2.63 7.48 0.75
N GLU A 41 -3.33 8.61 0.71
CA GLU A 41 -3.90 9.25 1.90
C GLU A 41 -5.08 8.45 2.46
N ASP A 42 -5.97 7.93 1.61
CA ASP A 42 -7.06 7.04 2.03
C ASP A 42 -6.52 5.77 2.70
N VAL A 43 -5.48 5.17 2.12
CA VAL A 43 -4.81 4.02 2.72
C VAL A 43 -4.25 4.40 4.09
N TYR A 44 -3.55 5.53 4.20
CA TYR A 44 -2.99 5.97 5.48
C TYR A 44 -4.05 6.14 6.56
N LEU A 45 -5.15 6.82 6.26
CA LEU A 45 -6.24 7.02 7.22
C LEU A 45 -6.79 5.68 7.72
N LYS A 46 -7.09 4.75 6.79
CA LYS A 46 -7.58 3.41 7.13
C LYS A 46 -6.57 2.57 7.93
N VAL A 47 -5.27 2.71 7.65
CA VAL A 47 -4.23 1.98 8.40
C VAL A 47 -4.07 2.58 9.79
N LYS A 48 -4.17 3.91 9.93
CA LYS A 48 -4.05 4.60 11.21
C LYS A 48 -5.13 4.20 12.22
N ASP A 49 -6.33 3.85 11.74
CA ASP A 49 -7.38 3.29 12.59
C ASP A 49 -6.99 1.96 13.26
N LYS A 50 -6.08 1.21 12.63
CA LYS A 50 -5.60 -0.11 13.12
C LYS A 50 -4.21 -0.08 13.76
N ALA A 51 -3.39 0.88 13.35
CA ALA A 51 -2.02 1.10 13.83
C ALA A 51 -1.80 2.61 14.08
N PRO A 52 -2.27 3.15 15.22
CA PRO A 52 -2.31 4.59 15.48
C PRO A 52 -0.94 5.28 15.43
N GLU A 53 0.12 4.55 15.75
CA GLU A 53 1.51 5.04 15.71
C GLU A 53 2.13 5.09 14.30
N ILE A 54 1.43 4.61 13.26
CA ILE A 54 2.00 4.60 11.91
C ILE A 54 2.11 6.02 11.33
N GLY A 55 3.26 6.32 10.73
CA GLY A 55 3.48 7.55 9.99
C GLY A 55 3.05 7.43 8.53
N LEU A 56 2.58 8.54 7.94
CA LEU A 56 2.24 8.63 6.52
C LEU A 56 3.41 8.18 5.62
N ALA A 57 4.64 8.62 5.92
CA ALA A 57 5.84 8.23 5.19
C ALA A 57 6.07 6.70 5.19
N THR A 58 5.71 6.01 6.27
CA THR A 58 5.82 4.54 6.37
C THR A 58 4.82 3.85 5.46
N VAL A 59 3.59 4.38 5.35
CA VAL A 59 2.57 3.89 4.42
C VAL A 59 3.05 4.08 2.98
N TYR A 60 3.52 5.28 2.61
CA TYR A 60 4.07 5.54 1.27
C TYR A 60 5.22 4.62 0.90
N ARG A 61 6.21 4.44 1.78
CA ARG A 61 7.33 3.52 1.54
C ARG A 61 6.87 2.07 1.35
N THR A 62 5.82 1.68 2.06
CA THR A 62 5.23 0.35 1.92
C THR A 62 4.50 0.22 0.58
N LEU A 63 3.70 1.21 0.19
CA LEU A 63 3.01 1.23 -1.11
C LEU A 63 3.99 1.20 -2.28
N GLU A 64 5.07 1.98 -2.22
CA GLU A 64 6.10 1.98 -3.26
C GLU A 64 6.78 0.61 -3.37
N LEU A 65 7.18 0.02 -2.24
CA LEU A 65 7.74 -1.34 -2.22
C LEU A 65 6.77 -2.36 -2.82
N LEU A 66 5.48 -2.32 -2.46
CA LEU A 66 4.49 -3.25 -3.00
C LEU A 66 4.27 -3.04 -4.50
N ALA A 67 4.37 -1.79 -5.00
CA ALA A 67 4.26 -1.48 -6.43
C ALA A 67 5.48 -1.98 -7.21
N GLU A 68 6.69 -1.80 -6.66
CA GLU A 68 7.95 -2.35 -7.21
C GLU A 68 7.86 -3.88 -7.35
N LEU A 69 7.28 -4.55 -6.35
CA LEU A 69 7.08 -6.00 -6.34
C LEU A 69 5.84 -6.48 -7.11
N LYS A 70 5.13 -5.59 -7.82
CA LYS A 70 3.90 -5.90 -8.59
C LYS A 70 2.80 -6.55 -7.74
N VAL A 71 2.76 -6.22 -6.45
CA VAL A 71 1.69 -6.63 -5.53
C VAL A 71 0.49 -5.68 -5.63
N VAL A 72 0.75 -4.40 -5.88
CA VAL A 72 -0.27 -3.38 -6.13
C VAL A 72 0.01 -2.66 -7.44
N ASP A 73 -1.05 -2.29 -8.14
CA ASP A 73 -0.95 -1.43 -9.31
C ASP A 73 -1.05 0.04 -8.90
N LYS A 74 -0.06 0.83 -9.33
CA LYS A 74 -0.02 2.28 -9.12
C LYS A 74 -0.61 2.96 -10.35
N LEU A 75 -1.76 3.60 -10.18
CA LEU A 75 -2.37 4.42 -11.22
C LEU A 75 -1.90 5.87 -11.04
N THR A 76 -1.09 6.35 -11.98
CA THR A 76 -0.73 7.77 -12.06
C THR A 76 -1.70 8.45 -13.00
N LEU A 77 -2.68 9.17 -12.44
CA LEU A 77 -3.55 10.03 -13.23
C LEU A 77 -2.84 11.35 -13.47
N VAL A 78 -2.29 11.53 -14.67
CA VAL A 78 -1.77 12.83 -15.11
C VAL A 78 -2.96 13.73 -15.45
N MET A 79 -3.35 14.59 -14.52
CA MET A 79 -4.15 15.77 -14.87
C MET A 79 -3.22 16.77 -15.56
N ALA A 80 -3.02 16.60 -16.87
CA ALA A 80 -2.22 17.51 -17.66
C ALA A 80 -2.98 18.83 -17.89
N SER A 81 -2.38 19.91 -17.38
CA SER A 81 -2.33 21.26 -17.96
C SER A 81 -3.55 22.18 -17.87
N LEU A 82 -3.55 23.04 -16.84
CA LEU A 82 -3.87 24.46 -17.04
C LEU A 82 -2.67 25.29 -16.58
N VAL A 83 -1.69 25.45 -17.46
CA VAL A 83 -1.00 26.73 -17.54
C VAL A 83 -1.97 27.63 -18.31
N LEU A 84 -2.82 28.33 -17.56
CA LEU A 84 -3.50 29.50 -18.10
C LEU A 84 -2.43 30.57 -18.27
N ILE A 85 -2.04 30.79 -19.53
CA ILE A 85 -1.40 31.96 -20.14
C ILE A 85 -0.35 32.68 -19.28
#